data_AF-A0A5M9JXP4-F1
#
_entry.id   AF-A0A5M9JXP4-F1
#
_cell.length_a   1.000
_cell.length_b   1.000
_cell.length_c   1.000
_cell.angle_alpha   90.00
_cell.angle_beta   90.00
_cell.angle_gamma   90.00
#
_symmetry.space_group_name_H-M   'P 1'
#
loop_
_entity.id
_entity.type
_entity.pdbx_description
1 polymer ?
#
loop_
_entity_poly.entity_id
_entity_poly.type
_entity_poly.pdbx_seq_one_letter_code
_entity_poly.pdbx_strand_id
1 'polypeptide(L)'
;MCEENMEREKPKLEGEESLLKFVSTASVARDMLEIMEKTGTEKMSYVSGQGGEDGNVDYLEWSTNTHKSFLHDSDKVMEAFYHHCHLSGPTLCAFYSPTPSQISTRLQNLLASLKTHPIIVPSSDPASLPEIITYTSLQRLISASLYRPILLFPSLANVLLSLEARNGSAFIDLVSAFGMREPFTCECTSCQNGLPSPETEDQEATDDAMAAVMCSDGGPMNDTISEFKTYAETLMHGAKAAGAVNAETRMLCAGWNIKPKFRFTGPFKTHTPHPILYIANHADNVTPLRSAKANSANFPASVVLVLEAFGHTSLAAPSLCVARETGLFGERREERSVGGGGGVWEKRGDDERDKELGDATWGLMMNYDVRDSGFGRGV
;
A
#
# COMPACT_ATOMS: atom_id res chain seq x y z
N MET A 1 -39.51 -17.32 -0.21
CA MET A 1 -39.83 -15.96 -0.66
C MET A 1 -39.24 -15.04 0.41
N CYS A 2 -37.96 -14.74 0.30
CA CYS A 2 -37.29 -13.75 1.14
C CYS A 2 -36.88 -12.65 0.19
N GLU A 3 -37.78 -11.68 0.02
CA GLU A 3 -37.38 -10.35 -0.44
C GLU A 3 -36.64 -9.73 0.74
N GLU A 4 -35.31 -9.85 0.74
CA GLU A 4 -34.48 -9.02 1.58
C GLU A 4 -34.56 -7.61 1.02
N ASN A 5 -35.24 -6.74 1.77
CA ASN A 5 -35.16 -5.30 1.63
C ASN A 5 -33.70 -4.86 1.85
N MET A 6 -32.87 -4.95 0.81
CA MET A 6 -31.62 -4.21 0.69
C MET A 6 -31.91 -2.75 0.36
N GLU A 7 -32.76 -2.09 1.15
CA GLU A 7 -32.65 -0.63 1.27
C GLU A 7 -31.60 -0.39 2.35
N ARG A 8 -30.32 -0.36 1.95
CA ARG A 8 -29.32 0.39 2.73
C ARG A 8 -29.94 1.76 2.94
N GLU A 9 -30.11 2.19 4.19
CA GLU A 9 -30.52 3.55 4.50
C GLU A 9 -29.71 4.49 3.61
N LYS A 10 -30.37 5.21 2.69
CA LYS A 10 -29.71 6.29 1.97
C LYS A 10 -29.25 7.26 3.05
N PRO A 11 -27.94 7.38 3.34
CA PRO A 11 -27.54 8.28 4.39
C PRO A 11 -27.95 9.68 3.95
N LYS A 12 -28.14 10.58 4.90
CA LYS A 12 -28.32 12.04 4.68
C LYS A 12 -27.15 12.71 3.92
N LEU A 13 -26.29 11.93 3.26
CA LEU A 13 -25.06 12.27 2.56
C LEU A 13 -25.24 12.36 1.04
N GLU A 14 -26.44 12.15 0.48
CA GLU A 14 -26.70 12.38 -0.94
C GLU A 14 -27.53 13.67 -1.12
N GLY A 15 -26.85 14.79 -1.43
CA GLY A 15 -27.48 16.10 -1.58
C GLY A 15 -26.50 17.22 -1.92
N GLU A 16 -26.96 18.45 -2.19
CA GLU A 16 -26.08 19.62 -2.38
C GLU A 16 -25.20 19.93 -1.17
N GLU A 17 -25.66 19.59 0.03
CA GLU A 17 -24.98 19.85 1.31
C GLU A 17 -24.06 18.72 1.78
N SER A 18 -23.84 17.68 0.97
CA SER A 18 -23.00 16.55 1.37
C SER A 18 -21.52 16.89 1.46
N LEU A 19 -20.89 16.54 2.60
CA LEU A 19 -19.45 16.64 2.81
C LEU A 19 -18.66 15.75 1.84
N LEU A 20 -19.25 14.64 1.36
CA LEU A 20 -18.59 13.72 0.42
C LEU A 20 -18.25 14.37 -0.93
N LYS A 21 -18.80 15.56 -1.22
CA LYS A 21 -18.40 16.32 -2.42
C LYS A 21 -17.04 17.00 -2.27
N PHE A 22 -16.49 17.07 -1.07
CA PHE A 22 -15.28 17.82 -0.75
C PHE A 22 -14.11 16.92 -0.29
N VAL A 23 -14.20 15.61 -0.53
CA VAL A 23 -13.18 14.64 -0.09
C VAL A 23 -12.15 14.29 -1.16
N SER A 24 -12.23 14.88 -2.36
CA SER A 24 -11.26 14.61 -3.43
C SER A 24 -9.86 15.14 -3.09
N THR A 25 -8.81 14.56 -3.70
CA THR A 25 -7.43 15.07 -3.58
C THR A 25 -7.34 16.52 -4.03
N ALA A 26 -8.15 16.94 -5.02
CA ALA A 26 -8.23 18.32 -5.44
C ALA A 26 -8.80 19.27 -4.36
N SER A 27 -9.64 18.77 -3.46
CA SER A 27 -10.13 19.52 -2.29
C SER A 27 -9.03 19.61 -1.24
N VAL A 28 -8.37 18.49 -0.93
CA VAL A 28 -7.22 18.44 0.00
C VAL A 28 -6.11 19.40 -0.45
N ALA A 29 -5.78 19.45 -1.73
CA ALA A 29 -4.76 20.36 -2.26
C ALA A 29 -5.13 21.85 -2.04
N ARG A 30 -6.42 22.20 -2.02
CA ARG A 30 -6.87 23.56 -1.70
C ARG A 30 -6.78 23.83 -0.20
N ASP A 31 -7.12 22.85 0.62
CA ASP A 31 -7.00 22.98 2.07
C ASP A 31 -5.54 23.18 2.47
N MET A 32 -4.60 22.50 1.82
CA MET A 32 -3.16 22.72 2.02
C MET A 32 -2.72 24.15 1.68
N LEU A 33 -3.28 24.75 0.62
CA LEU A 33 -3.01 26.16 0.29
C LEU A 33 -3.57 27.12 1.35
N GLU A 34 -4.79 26.87 1.82
CA GLU A 34 -5.38 27.67 2.89
C GLU A 34 -4.56 27.55 4.19
N ILE A 35 -4.08 26.34 4.53
CA ILE A 35 -3.21 26.10 5.69
C ILE A 35 -1.92 26.91 5.55
N MET A 36 -1.29 26.92 4.37
CA MET A 36 -0.10 27.74 4.12
C MET A 36 -0.38 29.23 4.34
N GLU A 37 -1.47 29.75 3.79
CA GLU A 37 -1.86 31.16 3.94
C GLU A 37 -2.11 31.52 5.42
N LYS A 38 -2.79 30.65 6.17
CA LYS A 38 -3.07 30.87 7.60
C LYS A 38 -1.86 30.72 8.50
N THR A 39 -0.92 29.86 8.14
CA THR A 39 0.33 29.66 8.90
C THR A 39 1.42 30.66 8.52
N GLY A 40 1.21 31.48 7.49
CA GLY A 40 2.22 32.41 6.97
C GLY A 40 3.37 31.71 6.24
N THR A 41 3.13 30.49 5.75
CA THR A 41 4.13 29.70 5.03
C THR A 41 4.14 30.11 3.56
N GLU A 42 5.15 30.86 3.12
CA GLU A 42 5.23 31.35 1.72
C GLU A 42 5.50 30.24 0.70
N LYS A 43 6.15 29.14 1.10
CA LYS A 43 6.52 28.03 0.23
C LYS A 43 6.28 26.69 0.91
N MET A 44 5.62 25.77 0.20
CA MET A 44 5.41 24.42 0.70
C MET A 44 6.69 23.59 0.56
N SER A 45 7.19 23.08 1.69
CA SER A 45 8.07 21.92 1.72
C SER A 45 7.19 20.69 1.96
N TYR A 46 6.65 20.13 0.88
CA TYR A 46 5.88 18.89 0.96
C TYR A 46 6.80 17.69 0.79
N VAL A 47 6.61 16.72 1.68
CA VAL A 47 7.33 15.46 1.73
C VAL A 47 6.29 14.37 1.91
N SER A 48 6.29 13.35 1.05
CA SER A 48 5.56 12.10 1.29
C SER A 48 6.59 11.02 1.63
N GLY A 49 6.63 10.59 2.90
CA GLY A 49 7.64 9.62 3.37
C GLY A 49 9.01 10.24 3.67
N GLN A 50 10.09 9.63 3.18
CA GLN A 50 11.46 9.88 3.66
C GLN A 50 12.15 11.11 3.03
N GLY A 51 11.48 12.27 3.03
CA GLY A 51 12.05 13.56 2.59
C GLY A 51 11.86 13.94 1.11
N GLY A 52 11.15 13.14 0.31
CA GLY A 52 10.83 13.38 -1.10
C GLY A 52 9.41 12.92 -1.47
N GLU A 53 9.08 12.80 -2.76
CA GLU A 53 7.86 12.11 -3.20
C GLU A 53 8.16 10.59 -3.26
N ASP A 54 7.92 9.88 -2.16
CA ASP A 54 8.07 8.43 -2.02
C ASP A 54 6.71 7.72 -2.21
N GLY A 55 6.70 6.56 -2.88
CA GLY A 55 5.49 5.81 -3.19
C GLY A 55 4.61 6.44 -4.28
N ASN A 56 5.13 6.51 -5.50
CA ASN A 56 4.55 7.32 -6.59
C ASN A 56 3.42 6.63 -7.37
N VAL A 57 2.18 7.01 -7.11
CA VAL A 57 1.04 6.62 -7.96
C VAL A 57 1.12 7.32 -9.32
N ASP A 58 0.78 6.64 -10.41
CA ASP A 58 0.64 7.27 -11.72
C ASP A 58 -0.57 8.23 -11.70
N TYR A 59 -0.33 9.52 -11.88
CA TYR A 59 -1.38 10.54 -11.70
C TYR A 59 -2.54 10.38 -12.68
N LEU A 60 -2.27 9.95 -13.92
CA LEU A 60 -3.31 9.74 -14.91
C LEU A 60 -4.14 8.50 -14.56
N GLU A 61 -3.46 7.42 -14.18
CA GLU A 61 -4.10 6.19 -13.71
C GLU A 61 -5.03 6.44 -12.51
N TRP A 62 -4.58 7.20 -11.51
CA TRP A 62 -5.37 7.61 -10.35
C TRP A 62 -6.62 8.41 -10.78
N SER A 63 -6.44 9.43 -11.62
CA SER A 63 -7.53 10.32 -12.04
C SER A 63 -8.60 9.66 -12.93
N THR A 64 -8.37 8.41 -13.34
CA THR A 64 -9.24 7.62 -14.22
C THR A 64 -9.72 6.31 -13.62
N ASN A 65 -9.41 6.03 -12.34
CA ASN A 65 -9.70 4.74 -11.68
C ASN A 65 -9.15 3.51 -12.44
N THR A 66 -8.03 3.66 -13.14
CA THR A 66 -7.49 2.58 -13.98
C THR A 66 -6.76 1.52 -13.15
N HIS A 67 -5.98 1.91 -12.13
CA HIS A 67 -5.34 1.05 -11.12
C HIS A 67 -4.74 -0.28 -11.64
N LYS A 68 -3.82 -0.21 -12.61
CA LYS A 68 -3.17 -1.36 -13.27
C LYS A 68 -1.64 -1.32 -13.27
N SER A 69 -1.04 -0.17 -12.96
CA SER A 69 0.41 0.00 -13.02
C SER A 69 1.14 -1.00 -12.13
N PHE A 70 0.62 -1.29 -10.94
CA PHE A 70 1.20 -2.23 -9.98
C PHE A 70 1.51 -3.64 -10.55
N LEU A 71 0.82 -4.05 -11.62
CA LEU A 71 1.07 -5.31 -12.34
C LEU A 71 2.51 -5.42 -12.87
N HIS A 72 3.19 -4.31 -13.10
CA HIS A 72 4.52 -4.30 -13.71
C HIS A 72 5.64 -4.78 -12.78
N ASP A 73 5.46 -4.65 -11.46
CA ASP A 73 6.50 -4.97 -10.48
C ASP A 73 6.03 -5.98 -9.41
N SER A 74 4.72 -6.20 -9.23
CA SER A 74 4.19 -7.13 -8.22
C SER A 74 4.78 -8.54 -8.29
N ASP A 75 4.80 -9.14 -9.48
CA ASP A 75 5.35 -10.48 -9.65
C ASP A 75 6.89 -10.49 -9.46
N LYS A 76 7.59 -9.39 -9.73
CA LYS A 76 9.03 -9.27 -9.45
C LYS A 76 9.32 -9.31 -7.95
N VAL A 77 8.49 -8.67 -7.13
CA VAL A 77 8.63 -8.73 -5.66
C VAL A 77 8.39 -10.15 -5.15
N MET A 78 7.41 -10.86 -5.72
CA MET A 78 7.18 -12.27 -5.39
C MET A 78 8.34 -13.18 -5.87
N GLU A 79 8.90 -12.90 -7.05
CA GLU A 79 10.09 -13.60 -7.56
C GLU A 79 11.31 -13.38 -6.65
N ALA A 80 11.45 -12.19 -6.06
CA ALA A 80 12.48 -11.89 -5.08
C ALA A 80 12.36 -12.80 -3.84
N PHE A 81 11.14 -13.11 -3.37
CA PHE A 81 10.95 -14.10 -2.29
C PHE A 81 11.55 -15.45 -2.67
N TYR A 82 11.21 -15.99 -3.85
CA TYR A 82 11.72 -17.29 -4.29
C TYR A 82 13.24 -17.28 -4.45
N HIS A 83 13.78 -16.22 -5.06
CA HIS A 83 15.20 -16.06 -5.30
C HIS A 83 15.98 -15.98 -3.99
N HIS A 84 15.60 -15.07 -3.08
CA HIS A 84 16.32 -14.85 -1.83
C HIS A 84 16.10 -15.98 -0.82
N CYS A 85 14.93 -16.62 -0.79
CA CYS A 85 14.73 -17.80 0.05
C CYS A 85 15.65 -18.95 -0.38
N HIS A 86 15.82 -19.16 -1.69
CA HIS A 86 16.80 -20.12 -2.21
C HIS A 86 18.23 -19.73 -1.84
N LEU A 87 18.65 -18.49 -2.11
CA LEU A 87 20.01 -18.02 -1.80
C LEU A 87 20.36 -18.09 -0.32
N SER A 88 19.38 -17.86 0.56
CA SER A 88 19.58 -17.86 2.01
C SER A 88 19.81 -19.27 2.59
N GLY A 89 19.46 -20.32 1.84
CA GLY A 89 19.61 -21.70 2.27
C GLY A 89 18.61 -22.14 3.35
N PRO A 90 18.64 -23.43 3.74
CA PRO A 90 17.67 -24.02 4.66
C PRO A 90 17.80 -23.53 6.10
N THR A 91 18.92 -22.88 6.45
CA THR A 91 19.15 -22.34 7.80
C THR A 91 18.46 -21.00 8.04
N LEU A 92 18.30 -20.19 6.99
CA LEU A 92 17.74 -18.85 7.10
C LEU A 92 16.34 -18.75 6.47
N CYS A 93 16.00 -19.60 5.50
CA CYS A 93 14.65 -19.69 4.96
C CYS A 93 13.99 -21.02 5.30
N ALA A 94 12.95 -20.99 6.15
CA ALA A 94 12.19 -22.19 6.52
C ALA A 94 11.52 -22.87 5.31
N PHE A 95 11.12 -22.10 4.30
CA PHE A 95 10.49 -22.59 3.07
C PHE A 95 11.49 -22.90 1.94
N TYR A 96 12.77 -23.07 2.27
CA TYR A 96 13.85 -23.30 1.31
C TYR A 96 13.58 -24.49 0.38
N SER A 97 14.00 -24.35 -0.88
CA SER A 97 14.21 -25.46 -1.82
C SER A 97 15.46 -25.21 -2.68
N PRO A 98 16.06 -26.27 -3.27
CA PRO A 98 17.26 -26.16 -4.11
C PRO A 98 17.16 -25.25 -5.33
N THR A 99 15.96 -24.87 -5.78
CA THR A 99 15.79 -23.86 -6.83
C THR A 99 14.61 -22.93 -6.53
N PRO A 100 14.63 -21.67 -7.00
CA PRO A 100 13.49 -20.75 -6.87
C PRO A 100 12.20 -21.31 -7.49
N SER A 101 12.30 -22.03 -8.61
CA SER A 101 11.16 -22.65 -9.27
C SER A 101 10.48 -23.70 -8.38
N GLN A 102 11.24 -24.50 -7.63
CA GLN A 102 10.67 -25.46 -6.68
C GLN A 102 9.92 -24.77 -5.54
N ILE A 103 10.43 -23.64 -5.03
CA ILE A 103 9.75 -22.84 -4.01
C ILE A 103 8.42 -22.30 -4.55
N SER A 104 8.43 -21.76 -5.78
CA SER A 104 7.21 -21.29 -6.45
C SER A 104 6.19 -22.41 -6.65
N THR A 105 6.62 -23.60 -7.09
CA THR A 105 5.73 -24.77 -7.27
C THR A 105 5.14 -25.24 -5.94
N ARG A 106 5.93 -25.27 -4.85
CA ARG A 106 5.43 -25.62 -3.51
C ARG A 106 4.33 -24.66 -3.06
N LEU A 107 4.56 -23.35 -3.21
CA LEU A 107 3.55 -22.35 -2.90
C LEU A 107 2.27 -22.52 -3.73
N GLN A 108 2.41 -22.76 -5.04
CA GLN A 108 1.25 -22.99 -5.92
C GLN A 108 0.45 -24.24 -5.51
N ASN A 109 1.13 -25.32 -5.12
CA ASN A 109 0.49 -26.54 -4.63
C ASN A 109 -0.26 -26.29 -3.31
N LEU A 110 0.36 -25.55 -2.38
CA LEU A 110 -0.27 -25.18 -1.12
C LEU A 110 -1.54 -24.34 -1.36
N LEU A 111 -1.45 -23.30 -2.21
CA LEU A 111 -2.59 -22.47 -2.58
C LEU A 111 -3.70 -23.30 -3.25
N ALA A 112 -3.35 -24.23 -4.15
CA ALA A 112 -4.33 -25.12 -4.79
C ALA A 112 -5.02 -26.04 -3.77
N SER A 113 -4.27 -26.57 -2.80
CA SER A 113 -4.83 -27.40 -1.72
C SER A 113 -5.83 -26.63 -0.86
N LEU A 114 -5.48 -25.40 -0.46
CA LEU A 114 -6.32 -24.55 0.40
C LEU A 114 -7.65 -24.13 -0.25
N LYS A 115 -7.80 -24.24 -1.57
CA LYS A 115 -9.08 -23.98 -2.26
C LYS A 115 -10.14 -25.04 -1.95
N THR A 116 -9.72 -26.28 -1.71
CA THR A 116 -10.64 -27.42 -1.48
C THR A 116 -10.53 -28.00 -0.08
N HIS A 117 -9.41 -27.76 0.60
CA HIS A 117 -9.12 -28.28 1.93
C HIS A 117 -8.58 -27.15 2.81
N PRO A 118 -9.44 -26.26 3.36
CA PRO A 118 -8.99 -25.23 4.31
C PRO A 118 -8.41 -25.86 5.58
N ILE A 119 -7.62 -25.09 6.33
CA ILE A 119 -7.03 -25.53 7.62
C ILE A 119 -7.86 -24.92 8.75
N ILE A 120 -8.32 -25.77 9.67
CA ILE A 120 -9.04 -25.35 10.87
C ILE A 120 -8.02 -25.25 12.00
N VAL A 121 -7.96 -24.09 12.65
CA VAL A 121 -7.10 -23.82 13.80
C VAL A 121 -7.98 -23.80 15.05
N PRO A 122 -7.82 -24.76 15.98
CA PRO A 122 -8.54 -24.72 17.24
C PRO A 122 -8.22 -23.45 18.02
N SER A 123 -9.23 -22.86 18.65
CA SER A 123 -9.00 -21.74 19.56
C SER A 123 -8.28 -22.22 20.83
N SER A 124 -7.29 -21.45 21.28
CA SER A 124 -6.66 -21.62 22.59
C SER A 124 -7.56 -21.13 23.73
N ASP A 125 -8.50 -20.21 23.43
CA ASP A 125 -9.51 -19.71 24.34
C ASP A 125 -10.84 -20.45 24.13
N PRO A 126 -11.37 -21.14 25.17
CA PRO A 126 -12.66 -21.84 25.08
C PRO A 126 -13.85 -20.95 24.71
N ALA A 127 -13.77 -19.63 24.91
CA ALA A 127 -14.83 -18.69 24.56
C ALA A 127 -14.78 -18.20 23.09
N SER A 128 -13.69 -18.48 22.37
CA SER A 128 -13.46 -18.03 21.00
C SER A 128 -13.71 -19.15 19.99
N LEU A 129 -14.21 -18.80 18.79
CA LEU A 129 -14.46 -19.75 17.72
C LEU A 129 -13.14 -20.23 17.08
N PRO A 130 -13.09 -21.48 16.56
CA PRO A 130 -11.99 -21.92 15.71
C PRO A 130 -11.83 -21.04 14.47
N GLU A 131 -10.58 -20.80 14.05
CA GLU A 131 -10.29 -20.03 12.85
C GLU A 131 -10.13 -20.94 11.62
N ILE A 132 -10.49 -20.41 10.46
CA ILE A 132 -10.39 -21.12 9.18
C ILE A 132 -9.42 -20.38 8.27
N ILE A 133 -8.30 -21.03 7.95
CA ILE A 133 -7.33 -20.52 6.99
C ILE A 133 -7.68 -21.07 5.62
N THR A 134 -8.01 -20.17 4.71
CA THR A 134 -8.44 -20.46 3.33
C THR A 134 -7.39 -20.03 2.31
N TYR A 135 -7.64 -20.34 1.05
CA TYR A 135 -6.89 -19.75 -0.08
C TYR A 135 -6.85 -18.21 -0.01
N THR A 136 -7.99 -17.58 0.31
CA THR A 136 -8.09 -16.12 0.40
C THR A 136 -7.27 -15.57 1.57
N SER A 137 -7.31 -16.24 2.72
CA SER A 137 -6.51 -15.87 3.90
C SER A 137 -5.01 -15.85 3.57
N LEU A 138 -4.50 -16.89 2.90
CA LEU A 138 -3.10 -16.95 2.51
C LEU A 138 -2.74 -15.96 1.39
N GLN A 139 -3.62 -15.76 0.40
CA GLN A 139 -3.40 -14.75 -0.64
C GLN A 139 -3.29 -13.33 -0.07
N ARG A 140 -4.16 -12.96 0.88
CA ARG A 140 -4.09 -11.66 1.57
C ARG A 140 -2.77 -11.50 2.32
N LEU A 141 -2.34 -12.53 3.06
CA LEU A 141 -1.05 -12.51 3.76
C LEU A 141 0.14 -12.38 2.80
N ILE A 142 0.12 -13.11 1.67
CA ILE A 142 1.18 -13.01 0.66
C ILE A 142 1.24 -11.59 0.10
N SER A 143 0.10 -11.03 -0.32
CA SER A 143 0.01 -9.65 -0.82
C SER A 143 0.54 -8.63 0.19
N ALA A 144 0.13 -8.74 1.47
CA ALA A 144 0.63 -7.89 2.54
C ALA A 144 2.13 -8.06 2.80
N SER A 145 2.67 -9.27 2.61
CA SER A 145 4.10 -9.54 2.78
C SER A 145 4.96 -8.85 1.72
N LEU A 146 4.41 -8.60 0.52
CA LEU A 146 5.11 -7.89 -0.55
C LEU A 146 5.38 -6.42 -0.19
N TYR A 147 4.55 -5.82 0.67
CA TYR A 147 4.72 -4.43 1.11
C TYR A 147 6.04 -4.20 1.85
N ARG A 148 6.43 -5.13 2.74
CA ARG A 148 7.65 -5.04 3.56
C ARG A 148 8.45 -6.34 3.54
N PRO A 149 9.10 -6.69 2.42
CA PRO A 149 9.76 -7.98 2.23
C PRO A 149 10.80 -8.32 3.29
N ILE A 150 11.66 -7.36 3.65
CA ILE A 150 12.74 -7.55 4.63
C ILE A 150 12.17 -7.96 6.00
N LEU A 151 11.04 -7.39 6.39
CA LEU A 151 10.38 -7.67 7.66
C LEU A 151 9.57 -8.97 7.60
N LEU A 152 8.83 -9.20 6.51
CA LEU A 152 7.76 -10.20 6.48
C LEU A 152 8.15 -11.52 5.79
N PHE A 153 9.12 -11.53 4.89
CA PHE A 153 9.49 -12.76 4.16
C PHE A 153 10.00 -13.90 5.06
N PRO A 154 10.81 -13.65 6.11
CA PRO A 154 11.20 -14.73 7.03
C PRO A 154 10.00 -15.37 7.73
N SER A 155 9.06 -14.54 8.21
CA SER A 155 7.83 -15.01 8.85
C SER A 155 6.91 -15.71 7.86
N LEU A 156 6.77 -15.17 6.65
CA LEU A 156 6.01 -15.80 5.56
C LEU A 156 6.58 -17.20 5.26
N ALA A 157 7.90 -17.35 5.15
CA ALA A 157 8.51 -18.66 4.92
C ALA A 157 8.16 -19.67 6.03
N ASN A 158 8.17 -19.24 7.30
CA ASN A 158 7.76 -20.09 8.42
C ASN A 158 6.28 -20.47 8.37
N VAL A 159 5.41 -19.51 8.01
CA VAL A 159 3.98 -19.74 7.80
C VAL A 159 3.75 -20.76 6.69
N LEU A 160 4.38 -20.58 5.52
CA LEU A 160 4.21 -21.49 4.38
C LEU A 160 4.62 -22.93 4.73
N LEU A 161 5.74 -23.11 5.45
CA LEU A 161 6.18 -24.42 5.93
C LEU A 161 5.16 -25.03 6.90
N SER A 162 4.67 -24.24 7.85
CA SER A 162 3.69 -24.70 8.86
C SER A 162 2.37 -25.13 8.22
N LEU A 163 1.91 -24.38 7.21
CA LEU A 163 0.67 -24.69 6.49
C LEU A 163 0.81 -25.95 5.61
N GLU A 164 1.98 -26.24 5.03
CA GLU A 164 2.24 -27.54 4.38
C GLU A 164 2.08 -28.71 5.37
N ALA A 165 2.45 -28.50 6.64
CA ALA A 165 2.22 -29.46 7.73
C ALA A 165 0.79 -29.41 8.31
N ARG A 166 -0.14 -28.68 7.67
CA ARG A 166 -1.53 -28.48 8.12
C ARG A 166 -1.64 -27.84 9.51
N ASN A 167 -0.62 -27.07 9.91
CA ASN A 167 -0.59 -26.33 11.16
C ASN A 167 -0.73 -24.81 10.89
N GLY A 168 -1.82 -24.22 11.37
CA GLY A 168 -2.12 -22.80 11.16
C GLY A 168 -1.65 -21.84 12.25
N SER A 169 -1.04 -22.32 13.33
CA SER A 169 -0.62 -21.47 14.47
C SER A 169 0.27 -20.30 14.04
N ALA A 170 1.34 -20.58 13.28
CA ALA A 170 2.25 -19.54 12.79
C ALA A 170 1.55 -18.47 11.94
N PHE A 171 0.50 -18.84 11.19
CA PHE A 171 -0.30 -17.88 10.43
C PHE A 171 -1.07 -16.97 11.37
N ILE A 172 -1.79 -17.54 12.35
CA ILE A 172 -2.58 -16.80 13.34
C ILE A 172 -1.70 -15.85 14.15
N ASP A 173 -0.55 -16.33 14.62
CA ASP A 173 0.41 -15.53 15.39
C ASP A 173 0.87 -14.31 14.57
N LEU A 174 1.21 -14.52 13.29
CA LEU A 174 1.68 -13.45 12.42
C LEU A 174 0.57 -12.41 12.14
N VAL A 175 -0.63 -12.85 11.73
CA VAL A 175 -1.71 -11.89 11.44
C VAL A 175 -2.18 -11.17 12.70
N SER A 176 -2.11 -11.80 13.88
CA SER A 176 -2.41 -11.14 15.16
C SER A 176 -1.37 -10.08 15.50
N ALA A 177 -0.08 -10.41 15.36
CA ALA A 177 1.02 -9.50 15.73
C ALA A 177 1.03 -8.21 14.90
N PHE A 178 0.52 -8.25 13.67
CA PHE A 178 0.45 -7.12 12.76
C PHE A 178 -0.96 -6.51 12.63
N GLY A 179 -1.91 -6.92 13.48
CA GLY A 179 -3.28 -6.38 13.44
C GLY A 179 -4.05 -6.72 12.16
N MET A 180 -3.62 -7.72 11.39
CA MET A 180 -4.25 -8.19 10.16
C MET A 180 -5.26 -9.32 10.41
N ARG A 181 -5.46 -9.71 11.67
CA ARG A 181 -6.40 -10.77 12.04
C ARG A 181 -7.82 -10.25 11.96
N GLU A 182 -8.60 -10.83 11.05
CA GLU A 182 -10.06 -10.70 11.01
C GLU A 182 -10.65 -11.97 11.63
N PRO A 183 -11.08 -11.94 12.91
CA PRO A 183 -11.67 -13.11 13.53
C PRO A 183 -12.92 -13.49 12.78
N PHE A 184 -13.13 -14.79 12.61
CA PHE A 184 -14.40 -15.27 12.08
C PHE A 184 -15.51 -14.90 13.08
N THR A 185 -16.36 -13.96 12.69
CA THR A 185 -17.57 -13.61 13.43
C THR A 185 -18.75 -14.36 12.82
N CYS A 186 -19.56 -15.00 13.65
CA CYS A 186 -20.90 -15.38 13.24
C CYS A 186 -21.87 -14.36 13.81
N GLU A 187 -22.62 -13.69 12.94
CA GLU A 187 -23.87 -13.04 13.33
C GLU A 187 -24.93 -14.12 13.63
N CYS A 188 -24.73 -14.87 14.71
CA CYS A 188 -25.79 -15.64 15.34
C CYS A 188 -26.19 -14.94 16.61
N THR A 189 -27.49 -14.62 16.71
CA THR A 189 -28.13 -14.08 17.91
C THR A 189 -27.91 -14.97 19.15
N SER A 190 -27.68 -16.26 18.95
CA SER A 190 -27.33 -17.24 20.00
C SER A 190 -25.84 -17.33 20.35
N CYS A 191 -24.95 -16.71 19.55
CA CYS A 191 -23.50 -16.71 19.76
C CYS A 191 -22.98 -15.37 20.32
N GLN A 192 -23.84 -14.35 20.34
CA GLN A 192 -23.60 -13.11 21.06
C GLN A 192 -23.68 -13.39 22.57
N ASN A 193 -22.60 -13.90 23.15
CA ASN A 193 -22.33 -13.63 24.55
C ASN A 193 -22.17 -12.11 24.63
N GLY A 194 -23.06 -11.40 25.32
CA GLY A 194 -23.21 -9.94 25.31
C GLY A 194 -21.99 -9.14 25.78
N LEU A 195 -20.87 -9.35 25.12
CA LEU A 195 -19.62 -8.63 25.25
C LEU A 195 -19.77 -7.39 24.39
N PRO A 196 -19.54 -6.20 24.94
CA PRO A 196 -19.44 -4.99 24.15
C PRO A 196 -18.38 -5.22 23.07
N SER A 197 -18.69 -4.88 21.82
CA SER A 197 -17.63 -4.53 20.86
C SER A 197 -16.76 -3.50 21.56
N PRO A 198 -15.41 -3.64 21.56
CA PRO A 198 -14.59 -2.54 21.99
C PRO A 198 -14.98 -1.34 21.14
N GLU A 199 -15.48 -0.28 21.78
CA GLU A 199 -15.58 1.02 21.15
C GLU A 199 -14.15 1.38 20.75
N THR A 200 -13.85 1.29 19.47
CA THR A 200 -12.54 1.67 18.95
C THR A 200 -12.37 3.16 19.21
N GLU A 201 -11.33 3.50 19.98
CA GLU A 201 -10.80 4.86 20.16
C GLU A 201 -10.81 5.63 18.84
N ASP A 202 -10.93 6.96 18.90
CA ASP A 202 -10.89 7.88 17.76
C ASP A 202 -9.82 7.45 16.73
N GLN A 203 -10.22 6.70 15.71
CA GLN A 203 -9.32 6.25 14.66
C GLN A 203 -9.03 7.45 13.76
N GLU A 204 -7.73 7.70 13.50
CA GLU A 204 -7.28 8.81 12.64
C GLU A 204 -7.85 8.72 11.20
N ALA A 205 -8.31 7.54 10.79
CA ALA A 205 -9.02 7.31 9.53
C ALA A 205 -10.10 6.24 9.70
N THR A 206 -11.15 6.32 8.89
CA THR A 206 -12.15 5.25 8.73
C THR A 206 -11.85 4.44 7.47
N ASP A 207 -12.21 3.16 7.45
CA ASP A 207 -12.02 2.25 6.30
C ASP A 207 -12.64 2.83 5.00
N ASP A 208 -13.69 3.65 5.12
CA ASP A 208 -14.40 4.26 4.00
C ASP A 208 -13.69 5.47 3.37
N ALA A 209 -12.72 6.08 4.05
CA ALA A 209 -12.10 7.33 3.59
C ALA A 209 -11.34 7.12 2.28
N MET A 210 -10.53 6.06 2.18
CA MET A 210 -9.76 5.73 0.98
C MET A 210 -10.69 5.55 -0.24
N ALA A 211 -11.78 4.80 -0.08
CA ALA A 211 -12.77 4.61 -1.13
C ALA A 211 -13.40 5.96 -1.53
N ALA A 212 -13.84 6.76 -0.57
CA ALA A 212 -14.48 8.05 -0.85
C ALA A 212 -13.56 9.01 -1.63
N VAL A 213 -12.28 9.14 -1.24
CA VAL A 213 -11.29 9.98 -1.94
C VAL A 213 -11.03 9.45 -3.35
N MET A 214 -10.67 8.17 -3.46
CA MET A 214 -10.31 7.53 -4.73
C MET A 214 -11.46 7.60 -5.74
N CYS A 215 -12.68 7.27 -5.33
CA CYS A 215 -13.84 7.30 -6.21
C CYS A 215 -14.20 8.72 -6.64
N SER A 216 -14.01 9.70 -5.76
CA SER A 216 -14.18 11.12 -6.08
C SER A 216 -13.14 11.62 -7.10
N ASP A 217 -11.90 11.15 -7.01
CA ASP A 217 -10.82 11.56 -7.93
C ASP A 217 -10.93 10.90 -9.30
N GLY A 218 -11.17 9.60 -9.33
CA GLY A 218 -11.19 8.81 -10.55
C GLY A 218 -12.45 9.02 -11.41
N GLY A 219 -13.50 9.61 -10.83
CA GLY A 219 -14.73 9.99 -11.53
C GLY A 219 -15.71 8.83 -11.71
N PRO A 220 -16.78 9.06 -12.50
CA PRO A 220 -17.87 8.10 -12.63
C PRO A 220 -17.38 6.81 -13.29
N MET A 221 -17.79 5.68 -12.72
CA MET A 221 -17.56 4.36 -13.29
C MET A 221 -18.84 3.85 -13.94
N ASN A 222 -18.78 3.69 -15.26
CA ASN A 222 -19.91 3.21 -16.06
C ASN A 222 -19.69 1.79 -16.59
N ASP A 223 -18.72 1.07 -16.02
CA ASP A 223 -18.38 -0.30 -16.39
C ASP A 223 -19.58 -1.23 -16.26
N THR A 224 -19.80 -2.03 -17.30
CA THR A 224 -20.69 -3.18 -17.24
C THR A 224 -20.06 -4.32 -16.43
N ILE A 225 -20.88 -5.26 -15.97
CA ILE A 225 -20.40 -6.47 -15.28
C ILE A 225 -19.34 -7.22 -16.10
N SER A 226 -19.49 -7.27 -17.44
CA SER A 226 -18.54 -7.95 -18.32
C SER A 226 -17.19 -7.22 -18.41
N GLU A 227 -17.21 -5.88 -18.42
CA GLU A 227 -15.98 -5.07 -18.43
C GLU A 227 -15.25 -5.20 -17.09
N PHE A 228 -15.97 -5.16 -15.97
CA PHE A 228 -15.39 -5.38 -14.65
C PHE A 228 -14.81 -6.80 -14.50
N LYS A 229 -15.51 -7.82 -15.01
CA LYS A 229 -14.99 -9.19 -15.05
C LYS A 229 -13.66 -9.26 -15.83
N THR A 230 -13.61 -8.63 -17.00
CA THR A 230 -12.39 -8.57 -17.83
C THR A 230 -11.26 -7.84 -17.09
N TYR A 231 -11.58 -6.76 -16.38
CA TYR A 231 -10.65 -6.04 -15.53
C TYR A 231 -10.07 -6.93 -14.43
N ALA A 232 -10.92 -7.60 -13.65
CA ALA A 232 -10.50 -8.50 -12.57
C ALA A 232 -9.64 -9.65 -13.09
N GLU A 233 -10.03 -10.28 -14.20
CA GLU A 233 -9.24 -11.34 -14.84
C GLU A 233 -7.87 -10.84 -15.31
N THR A 234 -7.80 -9.61 -15.83
CA THR A 234 -6.54 -8.97 -16.22
C THR A 234 -5.62 -8.83 -15.01
N LEU A 235 -6.13 -8.36 -13.88
CA LEU A 235 -5.33 -8.19 -12.67
C LEU A 235 -4.87 -9.54 -12.11
N MET A 236 -5.79 -10.49 -11.96
CA MET A 236 -5.51 -11.82 -11.40
C MET A 236 -4.50 -12.61 -12.23
N HIS A 237 -4.49 -12.43 -13.55
CA HIS A 237 -3.48 -13.05 -14.43
C HIS A 237 -2.17 -12.27 -14.48
N GLY A 238 -2.22 -10.93 -14.36
CA GLY A 238 -1.06 -10.05 -14.47
C GLY A 238 -0.19 -9.98 -13.20
N ALA A 239 -0.78 -10.24 -12.03
CA ALA A 239 -0.06 -10.30 -10.75
C ALA A 239 -0.65 -11.41 -9.88
N LYS A 240 0.01 -12.57 -9.81
CA LYS A 240 -0.57 -13.76 -9.15
C LYS A 240 -0.72 -13.61 -7.63
N ALA A 241 0.18 -12.83 -7.02
CA ALA A 241 0.26 -12.62 -5.58
C ALA A 241 -0.58 -11.43 -5.08
N ALA A 242 -0.90 -10.47 -5.96
CA ALA A 242 -1.54 -9.21 -5.56
C ALA A 242 -2.80 -8.87 -6.38
N GLY A 243 -2.96 -9.44 -7.58
CA GLY A 243 -3.99 -9.04 -8.53
C GLY A 243 -5.42 -9.29 -8.07
N ALA A 244 -5.66 -10.41 -7.38
CA ALA A 244 -6.99 -10.70 -6.81
C ALA A 244 -7.38 -9.69 -5.72
N VAL A 245 -6.42 -9.32 -4.87
CA VAL A 245 -6.66 -8.38 -3.76
C VAL A 245 -6.90 -6.96 -4.28
N ASN A 246 -6.17 -6.54 -5.32
CA ASN A 246 -6.31 -5.21 -5.92
C ASN A 246 -7.49 -5.09 -6.91
N ALA A 247 -8.19 -6.17 -7.21
CA ALA A 247 -9.43 -6.10 -8.00
C ALA A 247 -10.55 -5.36 -7.25
N GLU A 248 -10.56 -5.44 -5.92
CA GLU A 248 -11.52 -4.77 -5.05
C GLU A 248 -11.37 -3.24 -5.12
N THR A 249 -10.15 -2.71 -5.30
CA THR A 249 -9.86 -1.26 -5.35
C THR A 249 -10.75 -0.52 -6.33
N ARG A 250 -10.87 -1.02 -7.57
CA ARG A 250 -11.81 -0.43 -8.54
C ARG A 250 -13.26 -0.70 -8.14
N MET A 251 -13.58 -1.91 -7.65
CA MET A 251 -14.95 -2.31 -7.30
C MET A 251 -15.61 -1.41 -6.25
N LEU A 252 -14.84 -0.88 -5.30
CA LEU A 252 -15.33 0.02 -4.26
C LEU A 252 -16.02 1.27 -4.82
N CYS A 253 -15.68 1.68 -6.05
CA CYS A 253 -16.29 2.83 -6.71
C CYS A 253 -17.55 2.51 -7.51
N ALA A 254 -17.96 1.23 -7.59
CA ALA A 254 -19.18 0.85 -8.26
C ALA A 254 -20.39 1.46 -7.54
N GLY A 255 -21.21 2.24 -8.25
CA GLY A 255 -22.35 2.95 -7.67
C GLY A 255 -22.00 4.27 -6.97
N TRP A 256 -20.73 4.68 -6.95
CA TRP A 256 -20.34 6.00 -6.43
C TRP A 256 -20.80 7.11 -7.38
N ASN A 257 -21.94 7.73 -7.07
CA ASN A 257 -22.59 8.74 -7.90
C ASN A 257 -22.36 10.18 -7.40
N ILE A 258 -21.52 10.36 -6.39
CA ILE A 258 -21.26 11.67 -5.79
C ILE A 258 -20.33 12.46 -6.71
N LYS A 259 -20.85 13.57 -7.23
CA LYS A 259 -20.04 14.49 -8.04
C LYS A 259 -19.18 15.38 -7.12
N PRO A 260 -17.84 15.28 -7.18
CA PRO A 260 -16.98 16.12 -6.35
C PRO A 260 -17.12 17.60 -6.76
N LYS A 261 -16.99 18.49 -5.78
CA LYS A 261 -16.96 19.95 -5.99
C LYS A 261 -15.73 20.36 -6.78
N PHE A 262 -14.58 19.77 -6.43
CA PHE A 262 -13.30 20.01 -7.08
C PHE A 262 -12.76 18.68 -7.60
N ARG A 263 -12.33 18.66 -8.85
CA ARG A 263 -11.67 17.51 -9.46
C ARG A 263 -10.65 17.99 -10.48
N PHE A 264 -9.47 17.42 -10.45
CA PHE A 264 -8.40 17.73 -11.40
C PHE A 264 -8.00 16.46 -12.15
N THR A 265 -8.19 16.47 -13.46
CA THR A 265 -7.87 15.34 -14.36
C THR A 265 -6.67 15.65 -15.23
N GLY A 266 -5.83 16.59 -14.79
CA GLY A 266 -4.69 17.09 -15.53
C GLY A 266 -5.00 18.32 -16.40
N PRO A 267 -4.01 18.76 -17.21
CA PRO A 267 -2.75 18.05 -17.44
C PRO A 267 -1.82 18.07 -16.21
N PHE A 268 -1.30 16.90 -15.80
CA PHE A 268 -0.34 16.76 -14.71
C PHE A 268 1.09 17.10 -15.17
N LYS A 269 1.27 18.29 -15.74
CA LYS A 269 2.56 18.74 -16.27
C LYS A 269 2.70 20.24 -16.08
N THR A 270 3.85 20.66 -15.60
CA THR A 270 4.18 22.08 -15.49
C THR A 270 5.68 22.27 -15.24
N HIS A 271 6.17 23.49 -15.44
CA HIS A 271 7.48 23.88 -14.94
C HIS A 271 7.34 24.30 -13.48
N THR A 272 8.10 23.67 -12.60
CA THR A 272 8.14 24.04 -11.19
C THR A 272 9.35 24.95 -10.92
N PRO A 273 9.22 25.99 -10.08
CA PRO A 273 10.36 26.82 -9.68
C PRO A 273 11.45 26.03 -8.94
N HIS A 274 11.07 24.91 -8.32
CA HIS A 274 11.95 24.00 -7.61
C HIS A 274 11.80 22.58 -8.16
N PRO A 275 12.92 21.88 -8.44
CA PRO A 275 12.91 20.46 -8.83
C PRO A 275 12.17 19.57 -7.83
N ILE A 276 11.47 18.55 -8.35
CA ILE A 276 10.86 17.47 -7.57
C ILE A 276 11.84 16.29 -7.51
N LEU A 277 11.99 15.70 -6.32
CA LEU A 277 12.69 14.43 -6.12
C LEU A 277 11.65 13.33 -5.96
N TYR A 278 11.60 12.44 -6.95
CA TYR A 278 10.84 11.21 -6.91
C TYR A 278 11.69 10.09 -6.33
N ILE A 279 11.18 9.34 -5.37
CA ILE A 279 11.84 8.17 -4.78
C ILE A 279 11.03 6.93 -5.17
N ALA A 280 11.71 5.91 -5.67
CA ALA A 280 11.07 4.65 -6.02
C ALA A 280 12.02 3.47 -5.82
N ASN A 281 11.47 2.33 -5.44
CA ASN A 281 12.21 1.08 -5.38
C ASN A 281 12.39 0.49 -6.78
N HIS A 282 13.38 -0.40 -6.94
CA HIS A 282 13.59 -1.16 -8.17
C HIS A 282 12.33 -1.93 -8.59
N ALA A 283 11.63 -2.50 -7.61
CA ALA A 283 10.32 -3.10 -7.78
C ALA A 283 9.42 -2.83 -6.56
N ASP A 284 8.29 -2.18 -6.80
CA ASP A 284 7.27 -1.84 -5.81
C ASP A 284 5.94 -2.47 -6.25
N ASN A 285 5.33 -3.30 -5.39
CA ASN A 285 4.11 -4.03 -5.71
C ASN A 285 2.84 -3.18 -5.70
N VAL A 286 2.95 -1.88 -5.44
CA VAL A 286 1.83 -0.93 -5.36
C VAL A 286 2.07 0.24 -6.31
N THR A 287 3.22 0.90 -6.18
CA THR A 287 3.60 2.11 -6.92
C THR A 287 4.92 1.89 -7.68
N PRO A 288 4.86 1.13 -8.80
CA PRO A 288 6.04 0.62 -9.48
C PRO A 288 6.95 1.75 -9.97
N LEU A 289 8.24 1.44 -10.19
CA LEU A 289 9.24 2.41 -10.64
C LEU A 289 8.83 3.18 -11.90
N ARG A 290 8.07 2.53 -12.77
CA ARG A 290 7.55 3.16 -14.00
C ARG A 290 6.65 4.37 -13.73
N SER A 291 5.90 4.36 -12.62
CA SER A 291 4.98 5.45 -12.26
C SER A 291 5.77 6.70 -11.85
N ALA A 292 6.81 6.53 -11.02
CA ALA A 292 7.74 7.62 -10.70
C ALA A 292 8.42 8.21 -11.95
N LYS A 293 8.87 7.35 -12.88
CA LYS A 293 9.46 7.80 -14.16
C LYS A 293 8.45 8.53 -15.05
N ALA A 294 7.21 8.04 -15.13
CA ALA A 294 6.14 8.65 -15.91
C ALA A 294 5.75 10.02 -15.35
N ASN A 295 5.65 10.13 -14.02
CA ASN A 295 5.41 11.40 -13.34
C ASN A 295 6.56 12.37 -13.60
N SER A 296 7.81 11.96 -13.33
CA SER A 296 9.01 12.79 -13.55
C SER A 296 9.12 13.35 -14.98
N ALA A 297 8.76 12.58 -16.00
CA ALA A 297 8.77 13.03 -17.39
C ALA A 297 7.88 14.27 -17.66
N ASN A 298 6.89 14.52 -16.81
CA ASN A 298 5.98 15.67 -16.91
C ASN A 298 6.45 16.91 -16.14
N PHE A 299 7.49 16.80 -15.30
CA PHE A 299 8.02 17.89 -14.47
C PHE A 299 9.50 18.13 -14.82
N PRO A 300 9.80 19.10 -15.71
CA PRO A 300 11.16 19.42 -16.09
C PRO A 300 12.04 19.72 -14.87
N ALA A 301 13.31 19.31 -14.96
CA ALA A 301 14.30 19.38 -13.88
C ALA A 301 14.03 18.46 -12.66
N SER A 302 12.93 17.70 -12.63
CA SER A 302 12.77 16.63 -11.64
C SER A 302 13.82 15.52 -11.81
N VAL A 303 14.02 14.75 -10.75
CA VAL A 303 14.93 13.61 -10.73
C VAL A 303 14.26 12.42 -10.05
N VAL A 304 14.64 11.21 -10.47
CA VAL A 304 14.19 9.96 -9.85
C VAL A 304 15.38 9.30 -9.16
N LEU A 305 15.30 9.16 -7.84
CA LEU A 305 16.21 8.35 -7.02
C LEU A 305 15.65 6.94 -6.95
N VAL A 306 16.43 5.97 -7.45
CA VAL A 306 16.05 4.56 -7.44
C VAL A 306 16.78 3.83 -6.33
N LEU A 307 16.03 3.24 -5.41
CA LEU A 307 16.56 2.33 -4.39
C LEU A 307 16.55 0.90 -4.94
N GLU A 308 17.71 0.24 -4.96
CA GLU A 308 17.83 -1.17 -5.35
C GLU A 308 17.28 -2.10 -4.26
N ALA A 309 15.95 -2.08 -4.11
CA ALA A 309 15.21 -2.86 -3.15
C ALA A 309 13.84 -3.28 -3.70
N PHE A 310 13.17 -4.15 -2.94
CA PHE A 310 11.83 -4.65 -3.21
C PHE A 310 10.87 -4.19 -2.11
N GLY A 311 9.62 -3.92 -2.48
CA GLY A 311 8.53 -3.60 -1.57
C GLY A 311 8.02 -2.17 -1.74
N HIS A 312 7.09 -1.78 -0.89
CA HIS A 312 6.38 -0.52 -1.05
C HIS A 312 7.09 0.65 -0.36
N THR A 313 7.41 1.69 -1.13
CA THR A 313 8.18 2.88 -0.69
C THR A 313 9.60 2.57 -0.20
N SER A 314 10.44 3.59 -0.03
CA SER A 314 11.79 3.40 0.54
C SER A 314 11.78 2.84 1.97
N LEU A 315 10.65 2.93 2.69
CA LEU A 315 10.50 2.38 4.04
C LEU A 315 10.48 0.85 4.07
N ALA A 316 10.19 0.19 2.95
CA ALA A 316 10.30 -1.27 2.85
C ALA A 316 11.75 -1.76 3.01
N ALA A 317 12.73 -0.89 2.70
CA ALA A 317 14.15 -1.17 2.83
C ALA A 317 14.92 0.08 3.28
N PRO A 318 14.94 0.37 4.59
CA PRO A 318 15.64 1.54 5.13
C PRO A 318 17.09 1.60 4.65
N SER A 319 17.49 2.77 4.12
CA SER A 319 18.80 2.95 3.49
C SER A 319 19.40 4.31 3.84
N LEU A 320 20.60 4.30 4.41
CA LEU A 320 21.37 5.53 4.68
C LEU A 320 21.67 6.30 3.39
N CYS A 321 21.79 5.62 2.25
CA CYS A 321 21.99 6.24 0.95
C CYS A 321 20.79 7.11 0.56
N VAL A 322 19.56 6.58 0.74
CA VAL A 322 18.34 7.34 0.44
C VAL A 322 18.23 8.55 1.37
N ALA A 323 18.41 8.35 2.68
CA ALA A 323 18.38 9.45 3.64
C ALA A 323 19.39 10.55 3.29
N ARG A 324 20.63 10.18 2.95
CA ARG A 324 21.69 11.11 2.56
C ARG A 324 21.36 11.87 1.27
N GLU A 325 21.00 11.17 0.20
CA GLU A 325 20.73 11.80 -1.10
C GLU A 325 19.51 12.71 -1.05
N THR A 326 18.49 12.34 -0.28
CA THR A 326 17.33 13.19 -0.04
C THR A 326 17.70 14.45 0.74
N GLY A 327 18.50 14.32 1.80
CA GLY A 327 19.02 15.48 2.55
C GLY A 327 19.82 16.44 1.65
N LEU A 328 20.76 15.91 0.87
CA LEU A 328 21.55 16.70 -0.08
C LEU A 328 20.67 17.36 -1.17
N PHE A 329 19.60 16.72 -1.60
CA PHE A 329 18.66 17.31 -2.54
C PHE A 329 17.91 18.50 -1.93
N GLY A 330 17.48 18.38 -0.67
CA GLY A 330 16.87 19.46 0.09
C GLY A 330 17.80 20.67 0.22
N GLU A 331 19.04 20.46 0.66
CA GLU A 331 20.06 21.53 0.80
C GLU A 331 20.31 22.26 -0.53
N ARG A 332 20.52 21.51 -1.61
CA ARG A 332 20.74 22.08 -2.96
C ARG A 332 19.55 22.90 -3.47
N ARG A 333 18.32 22.53 -3.07
CA ARG A 333 17.11 23.26 -3.42
C ARG A 333 17.05 24.61 -2.70
N GLU A 334 17.43 24.65 -1.43
CA GLU A 334 17.51 25.90 -0.68
C GLU A 334 18.59 26.83 -1.25
N GLU A 335 19.79 26.33 -1.54
CA GLU A 335 20.87 27.14 -2.13
C GLU A 335 20.48 27.77 -3.47
N ARG A 336 19.79 27.03 -4.35
CA ARG A 336 19.28 27.57 -5.64
C ARG A 336 18.19 28.62 -5.47
N SER A 337 17.47 28.59 -4.35
CA SER A 337 16.45 29.60 -4.05
C SER A 337 17.06 30.92 -3.56
N VAL A 338 18.28 30.88 -3.02
CA VAL A 338 19.01 32.03 -2.50
C VAL A 338 20.00 32.59 -3.55
N GLY A 339 20.53 31.74 -4.44
CA GLY A 339 21.54 32.06 -5.43
C GLY A 339 21.01 32.48 -6.81
N GLY A 340 20.50 33.70 -6.93
CA GLY A 340 20.49 34.40 -8.23
C GLY A 340 21.91 34.79 -8.62
N GLY A 341 22.64 33.92 -9.32
CA GLY A 341 23.97 34.24 -9.85
C GLY A 341 24.88 33.02 -10.00
N GLY A 342 25.42 32.84 -11.20
CA GLY A 342 26.21 31.67 -11.58
C GLY A 342 27.47 31.44 -10.74
N GLY A 343 27.89 30.18 -10.67
CA GLY A 343 29.16 29.77 -10.10
C GLY A 343 29.34 28.26 -10.22
N VAL A 344 30.38 27.86 -10.93
CA VAL A 344 30.93 26.49 -11.03
C VAL A 344 31.36 26.04 -9.63
N TRP A 345 31.09 24.79 -9.22
CA TRP A 345 31.63 24.27 -7.96
C TRP A 345 32.17 22.85 -8.02
N GLU A 346 33.32 22.74 -7.36
CA GLU A 346 34.28 21.66 -7.22
C GLU A 346 33.91 20.74 -6.04
N LYS A 347 34.22 19.45 -6.15
CA LYS A 347 33.93 18.42 -5.12
C LYS A 347 34.62 18.76 -3.79
N ARG A 348 33.87 18.76 -2.68
CA ARG A 348 34.44 18.65 -1.31
C ARG A 348 34.10 17.29 -0.70
N GLY A 349 35.13 16.68 -0.12
CA GLY A 349 35.19 15.28 0.30
C GLY A 349 34.43 14.96 1.58
N ASP A 350 34.10 13.67 1.66
CA ASP A 350 33.52 12.94 2.79
C ASP A 350 34.51 12.86 3.97
N ASP A 351 34.02 13.13 5.19
CA ASP A 351 34.07 12.21 6.34
C ASP A 351 33.58 12.94 7.61
N GLU A 352 33.02 12.17 8.57
CA GLU A 352 32.72 12.51 9.98
C GLU A 352 31.29 12.95 10.41
N ARG A 353 30.31 13.17 9.51
CA ARG A 353 28.91 13.47 9.95
C ARG A 353 27.97 12.26 10.09
N ASP A 354 28.46 11.06 9.78
CA ASP A 354 27.63 9.85 9.62
C ASP A 354 27.20 9.15 10.93
N LYS A 355 27.60 9.65 12.11
CA LYS A 355 27.30 8.97 13.39
C LYS A 355 26.17 9.58 14.21
N GLU A 356 25.84 10.86 14.07
CA GLU A 356 24.85 11.51 14.95
C GLU A 356 23.43 11.60 14.36
N LEU A 357 23.29 11.56 13.03
CA LEU A 357 21.97 11.49 12.35
C LEU A 357 21.33 10.09 12.44
N GLY A 358 22.12 9.11 12.89
CA GLY A 358 21.76 7.69 12.92
C GLY A 358 20.93 7.24 14.11
N ASP A 359 20.64 8.07 15.12
CA ASP A 359 19.87 7.64 16.31
C ASP A 359 18.56 8.41 16.51
N ALA A 360 18.49 9.69 16.13
CA ALA A 360 17.28 10.50 16.31
C ALA A 360 16.15 10.16 15.30
N THR A 361 16.52 9.64 14.13
CA THR A 361 15.58 9.34 13.03
C THR A 361 14.85 8.00 13.22
N TRP A 362 15.38 7.10 14.06
CA TRP A 362 14.83 5.75 14.25
C TRP A 362 13.69 5.68 15.27
N GLY A 363 13.64 6.61 16.23
CA GLY A 363 12.65 6.59 17.31
C GLY A 363 11.25 7.04 16.91
N LEU A 364 11.11 7.84 15.85
CA LEU A 364 9.83 8.41 15.40
C LEU A 364 9.19 7.65 14.22
N MET A 365 9.96 6.80 13.51
CA MET A 365 9.51 6.11 12.29
C MET A 365 8.85 4.75 12.52
N MET A 366 8.77 4.26 13.76
CA MET A 366 8.17 2.93 14.05
C MET A 366 6.63 2.89 14.03
N ASN A 367 5.94 4.02 13.84
CA ASN A 367 4.47 4.11 13.94
C ASN A 367 3.71 4.16 12.61
N TYR A 368 4.35 4.02 11.44
CA TYR A 368 3.62 3.77 10.20
C TYR A 368 3.12 2.32 10.19
N ASP A 369 1.92 2.16 10.75
CA ASP A 369 1.27 0.90 11.07
C ASP A 369 0.85 0.16 9.79
N VAL A 370 1.00 -1.16 9.81
CA VAL A 370 0.54 -2.06 8.72
C VAL A 370 -0.99 -2.00 8.57
N ARG A 371 -1.69 -1.41 9.55
CA ARG A 371 -3.14 -1.11 9.54
C ARG A 371 -3.59 -0.25 8.35
N ASP A 372 -2.77 0.69 7.89
CA ASP A 372 -3.15 1.62 6.80
C ASP A 372 -3.08 1.01 5.40
N SER A 373 -2.69 -0.26 5.29
CA SER A 373 -2.64 -0.96 4.00
C SER A 373 -4.01 -1.31 3.42
N GLY A 374 -5.12 -0.97 4.09
CA GLY A 374 -6.49 -1.11 3.57
C GLY A 374 -6.90 -2.55 3.21
N PHE A 375 -6.14 -3.55 3.68
CA PHE A 375 -6.30 -4.96 3.30
C PHE A 375 -7.21 -5.77 4.25
N GLY A 376 -7.78 -5.14 5.27
CA GLY A 376 -8.75 -5.74 6.19
C GLY A 376 -10.14 -5.14 5.98
N ARG A 377 -11.19 -5.96 5.99
CA ARG A 377 -12.62 -5.59 5.91
C ARG A 377 -13.19 -5.16 4.55
N GLY A 378 -12.84 -5.90 3.50
CA GLY A 378 -13.76 -6.13 2.38
C GLY A 378 -14.37 -7.53 2.50
N VAL A 379 -15.54 -7.63 3.15
CA VAL A 379 -16.75 -8.47 2.89
C VAL A 379 -17.67 -8.30 4.10
#